data_AF-A0A517PPX2-F1
#
_entry.id   AF-A0A517PPX2-F1
#
_cell.length_a   1.000
_cell.length_b   1.000
_cell.length_c   1.000
_cell.angle_alpha   90.00
_cell.angle_beta   90.00
_cell.angle_gamma   90.00
#
_symmetry.space_group_name_H-M   'P 1'
#
loop_
_entity.id
_entity.type
_entity.pdbx_description
1 polymer ?
#
loop_
_entity_poly.entity_id
_entity_poly.type
_entity_poly.pdbx_seq_one_letter_code
_entity_poly.pdbx_strand_id
1 'polypeptide(L)'
;MDFLMNDLSIHGQFNSKSEFFNSIETVMKIRNSIRKYGRELFCNKSMSFAQVTRDCVMQQSIQSMHIDKRRALMQWLTHIGPFWIDERLHKEDEWLEAREDRDVANSAVGEAAYRRIHGSDCELVSMNPSEWVEEYVRVKWLKNYEETHDIEIPNHTSIDTVSKTLEELPATFYDWDSLEQYAKIRCDKLHFAKEAFTPFRGHPYAQGVAEQIMIRLQVLNRMCECFDKNGNRTKEGDFLYEQHFTGEKAWFSDSGRDEKIDFKNDLTFPHPEKAGEVLFCTWHGKVKTPQIRIHFSWPIAYKTTLYVVYVGPKITKR
;
A
#
# COMPACT_ATOMS: atom_id res chain seq x y z
N MET A 1 -2.37 -9.90 -5.34
CA MET A 1 -1.52 -10.58 -4.36
C MET A 1 -1.87 -10.10 -2.98
N ASP A 2 -2.22 -11.03 -2.11
CA ASP A 2 -2.58 -10.79 -0.71
C ASP A 2 -1.53 -11.36 0.23
N PHE A 3 -1.55 -10.91 1.49
CA PHE A 3 -0.68 -11.40 2.53
C PHE A 3 -1.50 -12.03 3.64
N LEU A 4 -1.10 -13.22 4.10
CA LEU A 4 -1.72 -13.91 5.22
C LEU A 4 -0.76 -13.95 6.41
N MET A 5 -1.27 -13.65 7.58
CA MET A 5 -0.57 -13.88 8.84
C MET A 5 -0.51 -15.39 9.08
N ASN A 6 0.71 -15.94 9.11
CA ASN A 6 0.95 -17.35 9.38
C ASN A 6 0.60 -17.67 10.84
N ASP A 7 -0.60 -18.18 11.06
CA ASP A 7 -1.10 -18.56 12.38
C ASP A 7 -0.32 -19.71 13.02
N LEU A 8 0.29 -20.59 12.22
CA LEU A 8 1.19 -21.63 12.72
C LEU A 8 2.49 -21.07 13.30
N SER A 9 2.85 -19.82 13.00
CA SER A 9 4.00 -19.15 13.62
C SER A 9 3.77 -18.74 15.08
N ILE A 10 2.60 -19.05 15.67
CA ILE A 10 2.21 -18.65 17.04
C ILE A 10 1.78 -19.90 17.81
N HIS A 11 2.69 -20.44 18.63
CA HIS A 11 2.52 -21.78 19.23
C HIS A 11 3.12 -21.89 20.63
N GLY A 12 3.09 -20.81 21.42
CA GLY A 12 3.55 -20.82 22.81
C GLY A 12 5.06 -20.65 22.99
N GLN A 13 5.75 -20.19 21.95
CA GLN A 13 7.21 -20.22 21.85
C GLN A 13 7.94 -19.08 22.55
N PHE A 14 7.24 -18.01 22.93
CA PHE A 14 7.87 -16.86 23.58
C PHE A 14 8.15 -17.18 25.05
N ASN A 15 9.35 -16.86 25.53
CA ASN A 15 9.72 -17.06 26.94
C ASN A 15 9.07 -16.00 27.83
N SER A 16 8.68 -14.85 27.25
CA SER A 16 8.05 -13.76 27.99
C SER A 16 7.08 -12.96 27.12
N LYS A 17 6.19 -12.22 27.78
CA LYS A 17 5.31 -11.24 27.11
C LYS A 17 6.10 -10.17 26.38
N SER A 18 7.29 -9.79 26.88
CA SER A 18 8.12 -8.77 26.23
C SER A 18 8.66 -9.23 24.89
N GLU A 19 9.09 -10.49 24.77
CA GLU A 19 9.53 -11.05 23.48
C GLU A 19 8.37 -11.09 22.48
N PHE A 20 7.20 -11.52 22.94
CA PHE A 20 5.98 -11.47 22.12
C PHE A 20 5.65 -10.05 21.66
N PHE A 21 5.75 -9.05 22.54
CA PHE A 21 5.48 -7.65 22.18
C PHE A 21 6.44 -7.14 21.11
N ASN A 22 7.73 -7.46 21.20
CA ASN A 22 8.70 -7.09 20.16
C ASN A 22 8.36 -7.73 18.80
N SER A 23 7.94 -8.99 18.83
CA SER A 23 7.57 -9.74 17.63
C SER A 23 6.29 -9.20 16.98
N ILE A 24 5.23 -8.99 17.77
CA ILE A 24 3.95 -8.48 17.24
C ILE A 24 4.09 -7.04 16.76
N GLU A 25 4.95 -6.22 17.39
CA GLU A 25 5.25 -4.89 16.89
C GLU A 25 5.94 -4.90 15.53
N THR A 26 6.79 -5.90 15.27
CA THR A 26 7.39 -6.10 13.95
C THR A 26 6.33 -6.46 12.92
N VAL A 27 5.43 -7.39 13.23
CA VAL A 27 4.28 -7.74 12.37
C VAL A 27 3.39 -6.53 12.11
N MET A 28 3.11 -5.71 13.13
CA MET A 28 2.29 -4.50 12.95
C MET A 28 2.98 -3.46 12.06
N LYS A 29 4.32 -3.35 12.10
CA LYS A 29 5.07 -2.51 11.15
C LYS A 29 5.01 -3.07 9.72
N ILE A 30 5.15 -4.38 9.56
CA ILE A 30 4.97 -5.07 8.26
C ILE A 30 3.58 -4.80 7.71
N ARG A 31 2.52 -5.02 8.50
CA ARG A 31 1.13 -4.74 8.12
C ARG A 31 0.93 -3.28 7.69
N ASN A 32 1.48 -2.34 8.45
CA ASN A 32 1.41 -0.92 8.07
C ASN A 32 2.13 -0.66 6.73
N SER A 33 3.23 -1.36 6.44
CA SER A 33 3.89 -1.30 5.12
C SER A 33 2.99 -1.86 4.02
N ILE A 34 2.39 -3.03 4.23
CA ILE A 34 1.44 -3.64 3.26
C ILE A 34 0.26 -2.69 2.98
N ARG A 35 -0.32 -2.09 4.02
CA ARG A 35 -1.43 -1.11 3.90
C ARG A 35 -1.05 0.16 3.17
N LYS A 36 0.19 0.63 3.31
CA LYS A 36 0.72 1.76 2.54
C LYS A 36 0.68 1.51 1.03
N TYR A 37 0.65 0.24 0.63
CA TYR A 37 0.62 -0.18 -0.76
C TYR A 37 -0.80 -0.53 -1.23
N GLY A 38 -1.83 -0.17 -0.45
CA GLY A 38 -3.23 -0.43 -0.76
C GLY A 38 -3.58 -1.92 -0.74
N ARG A 39 -2.89 -2.67 0.12
CA ARG A 39 -3.10 -4.11 0.37
C ARG A 39 -3.40 -4.34 1.85
N GLU A 40 -3.66 -5.57 2.24
CA GLU A 40 -3.91 -5.90 3.65
C GLU A 40 -3.19 -7.19 4.06
N LEU A 41 -2.90 -7.30 5.36
CA LEU A 41 -2.46 -8.52 6.02
C LEU A 41 -3.65 -9.18 6.70
N PHE A 42 -4.18 -10.22 6.07
CA PHE A 42 -5.31 -10.97 6.61
C PHE A 42 -4.87 -11.89 7.75
N CYS A 43 -5.76 -12.17 8.69
CA CYS A 43 -5.46 -13.07 9.80
C CYS A 43 -6.58 -14.09 10.05
N ASN A 44 -6.28 -15.11 10.84
CA ASN A 44 -7.28 -16.07 11.29
C ASN A 44 -8.12 -15.46 12.44
N LYS A 45 -9.45 -15.65 12.44
CA LYS A 45 -10.35 -15.20 13.52
C LYS A 45 -9.94 -15.73 14.89
N SER A 46 -9.41 -16.95 14.94
CA SER A 46 -8.99 -17.59 16.19
C SER A 46 -7.61 -17.13 16.67
N MET A 47 -6.87 -16.33 15.90
CA MET A 47 -5.49 -15.94 16.22
C MET A 47 -5.37 -15.22 17.57
N SER A 48 -6.40 -14.47 17.97
CA SER A 48 -6.44 -13.83 19.30
C SER A 48 -6.44 -14.80 20.48
N PHE A 49 -6.78 -16.06 20.25
CA PHE A 49 -6.77 -17.15 21.23
C PHE A 49 -5.52 -18.04 21.14
N ALA A 50 -4.61 -17.77 20.19
CA ALA A 50 -3.39 -18.55 20.03
C ALA A 50 -2.52 -18.50 21.30
N GLN A 51 -1.88 -19.62 21.61
CA GLN A 51 -0.94 -19.73 22.71
C GLN A 51 0.32 -18.90 22.37
N VAL A 52 0.75 -18.00 23.25
CA VAL A 52 1.90 -17.11 22.99
C VAL A 52 3.10 -17.47 23.84
N THR A 53 2.89 -17.64 25.14
CA THR A 53 3.90 -18.20 26.06
C THR A 53 3.41 -19.56 26.55
N ARG A 54 4.15 -20.25 27.41
CA ARG A 54 3.65 -21.51 28.01
C ARG A 54 2.36 -21.32 28.81
N ASP A 55 2.19 -20.16 29.46
CA ASP A 55 1.13 -19.95 30.45
C ASP A 55 0.08 -18.91 30.04
N CYS A 56 0.26 -18.25 28.89
CA CYS A 56 -0.65 -17.18 28.45
C CYS A 56 -0.95 -17.27 26.95
N VAL A 57 -2.24 -17.09 26.63
CA VAL A 57 -2.73 -16.84 25.28
C VAL A 57 -2.50 -15.40 24.86
N MET A 58 -2.66 -15.13 23.56
CA MET A 58 -2.48 -13.81 22.99
C MET A 58 -3.37 -12.79 23.68
N GLN A 59 -4.69 -12.99 23.73
CA GLN A 59 -5.66 -12.04 24.32
C GLN A 59 -5.27 -11.57 25.73
N GLN A 60 -4.81 -12.48 26.59
CA GLN A 60 -4.35 -12.17 27.95
C GLN A 60 -3.05 -11.37 27.95
N SER A 61 -2.13 -11.68 27.04
CA SER A 61 -0.86 -10.99 26.89
C SER A 61 -1.06 -9.55 26.41
N ILE A 62 -1.98 -9.30 25.47
CA ILE A 62 -2.24 -7.96 24.91
C ILE A 62 -2.80 -6.99 25.95
N GLN A 63 -3.47 -7.48 27.00
CA GLN A 63 -4.06 -6.62 28.03
C GLN A 63 -3.01 -5.75 28.75
N SER A 64 -1.78 -6.25 28.90
CA SER A 64 -0.66 -5.50 29.49
C SER A 64 0.12 -4.62 28.51
N MET A 65 -0.29 -4.51 27.24
CA MET A 65 0.32 -3.59 26.29
C MET A 65 -0.12 -2.14 26.53
N HIS A 66 0.69 -1.19 26.04
CA HIS A 66 0.32 0.22 25.98
C HIS A 66 -1.01 0.42 25.24
N ILE A 67 -1.85 1.34 25.72
CA ILE A 67 -3.25 1.47 25.30
C ILE A 67 -3.43 1.66 23.79
N ASP A 68 -2.59 2.47 23.15
CA ASP A 68 -2.67 2.74 21.71
C ASP A 68 -2.29 1.53 20.86
N LYS A 69 -1.20 0.82 21.24
CA LYS A 69 -0.76 -0.40 20.55
C LYS A 69 -1.79 -1.51 20.72
N ARG A 70 -2.35 -1.65 21.94
CA ARG A 70 -3.43 -2.59 22.23
C ARG A 70 -4.67 -2.30 21.37
N ARG A 71 -5.07 -1.03 21.26
CA ARG A 71 -6.23 -0.64 20.44
C ARG A 71 -6.01 -0.98 18.96
N ALA A 72 -4.86 -0.62 18.40
CA ALA A 72 -4.54 -0.91 17.00
C ALA A 72 -4.51 -2.42 16.70
N LEU A 73 -3.94 -3.22 17.62
CA LEU A 73 -3.90 -4.67 17.49
C LEU A 73 -5.30 -5.29 17.64
N MET A 74 -6.08 -4.88 18.64
CA MET A 74 -7.46 -5.39 18.81
C MET A 74 -8.36 -5.04 17.63
N GLN A 75 -8.19 -3.86 17.00
CA GLN A 75 -8.90 -3.53 15.76
C GLN A 75 -8.59 -4.49 14.61
N TRP A 76 -7.37 -5.04 14.57
CA TRP A 76 -6.98 -6.04 13.58
C TRP A 76 -7.53 -7.44 13.91
N LEU A 77 -7.49 -7.83 15.19
CA LEU A 77 -7.78 -9.21 15.63
C LEU A 77 -9.27 -9.52 15.92
N THR A 78 -10.11 -8.50 16.06
CA THR A 78 -11.53 -8.68 16.47
C THR A 78 -12.49 -8.58 15.30
N HIS A 79 -13.79 -8.79 15.54
CA HIS A 79 -14.88 -9.02 14.58
C HIS A 79 -14.93 -8.20 13.27
N ILE A 80 -14.23 -7.08 13.16
CA ILE A 80 -14.19 -6.23 11.96
C ILE A 80 -12.98 -6.58 11.06
N GLY A 81 -12.03 -7.36 11.57
CA GLY A 81 -10.73 -7.59 10.96
C GLY A 81 -10.78 -8.18 9.56
N PRO A 82 -9.72 -7.97 8.74
CA PRO A 82 -9.57 -8.65 7.46
C PRO A 82 -9.28 -10.12 7.74
N PHE A 83 -10.32 -10.95 7.76
CA PHE A 83 -10.20 -12.37 8.05
C PHE A 83 -10.15 -13.20 6.78
N TRP A 84 -9.09 -13.98 6.60
CA TRP A 84 -8.98 -14.82 5.40
C TRP A 84 -10.02 -15.95 5.39
N ILE A 85 -10.50 -16.39 6.56
CA ILE A 85 -11.53 -17.44 6.65
C ILE A 85 -12.82 -17.02 5.96
N ASP A 86 -13.15 -15.72 5.97
CA ASP A 86 -14.35 -15.20 5.31
C ASP A 86 -14.21 -15.21 3.77
N GLU A 87 -12.98 -15.33 3.28
CA GLU A 87 -12.60 -15.41 1.87
C GLU A 87 -11.86 -16.73 1.54
N ARG A 88 -12.03 -17.77 2.38
CA ARG A 88 -11.34 -19.06 2.21
C ARG A 88 -11.76 -19.68 0.88
N LEU A 89 -10.78 -20.04 0.06
CA LEU A 89 -11.05 -20.63 -1.26
C LEU A 89 -10.93 -22.16 -1.27
N HIS A 90 -10.06 -22.72 -0.44
CA HIS A 90 -9.87 -24.17 -0.41
C HIS A 90 -10.94 -24.86 0.44
N LYS A 91 -11.24 -26.12 0.10
CA LYS A 91 -12.23 -26.94 0.81
C LYS A 91 -11.59 -27.76 1.92
N GLU A 92 -12.41 -28.20 2.87
CA GLU A 92 -11.96 -29.00 4.03
C GLU A 92 -11.51 -30.43 3.67
N ASP A 93 -11.86 -30.92 2.48
CA ASP A 93 -11.49 -32.25 1.98
C ASP A 93 -10.16 -32.29 1.21
N GLU A 94 -9.43 -31.16 1.16
CA GLU A 94 -8.12 -31.11 0.54
C GLU A 94 -6.99 -31.42 1.52
N TRP A 95 -6.09 -32.30 1.10
CA TRP A 95 -4.97 -32.75 1.92
C TRP A 95 -3.72 -31.93 1.62
N LEU A 96 -3.40 -31.01 2.53
CA LEU A 96 -2.27 -30.10 2.44
C LEU A 96 -1.34 -30.35 3.63
N GLU A 97 -0.09 -30.72 3.35
CA GLU A 97 0.90 -31.06 4.37
C GLU A 97 2.12 -30.14 4.30
N ALA A 98 2.66 -29.78 5.45
CA ALA A 98 3.95 -29.10 5.54
C ALA A 98 4.73 -29.67 6.72
N ARG A 99 6.06 -29.53 6.70
CA ARG A 99 6.96 -29.90 7.82
C ARG A 99 6.66 -31.25 8.47
N GLU A 100 7.26 -32.32 7.94
CA GLU A 100 7.11 -33.69 8.46
C GLU A 100 5.63 -34.14 8.46
N ASP A 101 4.94 -33.88 7.34
CA ASP A 101 3.59 -34.37 7.06
C ASP A 101 2.54 -33.87 8.08
N ARG A 102 2.75 -32.67 8.65
CA ARG A 102 1.73 -31.97 9.46
C ARG A 102 0.65 -31.42 8.52
N ASP A 103 -0.60 -31.81 8.77
CA ASP A 103 -1.76 -31.22 8.09
C ASP A 103 -1.85 -29.71 8.38
N VAL A 104 -1.85 -28.91 7.31
CA VAL A 104 -1.94 -27.46 7.32
C VAL A 104 -3.16 -26.93 6.60
N ALA A 105 -4.10 -27.78 6.18
CA ALA A 105 -5.28 -27.37 5.43
C ALA A 105 -6.01 -26.21 6.15
N ASN A 106 -6.34 -26.38 7.43
CA ASN A 106 -7.08 -25.37 8.20
C ASN A 106 -6.23 -24.18 8.72
N SER A 107 -5.15 -23.82 8.03
CA SER A 107 -4.25 -22.72 8.41
C SER A 107 -4.04 -21.70 7.28
N ALA A 108 -3.45 -20.56 7.62
CA ALA A 108 -3.02 -19.58 6.62
C ALA A 108 -2.00 -20.14 5.64
N VAL A 109 -1.16 -21.11 6.07
CA VAL A 109 -0.20 -21.81 5.20
C VAL A 109 -0.94 -22.62 4.14
N GLY A 110 -1.97 -23.38 4.53
CA GLY A 110 -2.78 -24.16 3.60
C GLY A 110 -3.54 -23.28 2.61
N GLU A 111 -4.18 -22.21 3.09
CA GLU A 111 -4.88 -21.25 2.22
C GLU A 111 -3.92 -20.57 1.22
N ALA A 112 -2.73 -20.14 1.66
CA ALA A 112 -1.74 -19.54 0.77
C ALA A 112 -1.24 -20.55 -0.28
N ALA A 113 -1.01 -21.81 0.09
CA ALA A 113 -0.64 -22.87 -0.84
C ALA A 113 -1.70 -23.03 -1.92
N TYR A 114 -2.96 -23.18 -1.50
CA TYR A 114 -4.08 -23.37 -2.39
C TYR A 114 -4.26 -22.23 -3.38
N ARG A 115 -4.19 -20.98 -2.90
CA ARG A 115 -4.27 -19.79 -3.76
C ARG A 115 -3.19 -19.83 -4.84
N ARG A 116 -1.94 -20.13 -4.48
CA ARG A 116 -0.82 -20.21 -5.43
C ARG A 116 -1.00 -21.34 -6.46
N ILE A 117 -1.47 -22.51 -6.05
CA ILE A 117 -1.82 -23.62 -6.96
C ILE A 117 -2.81 -23.15 -8.04
N HIS A 118 -3.78 -22.32 -7.64
CA HIS A 118 -4.86 -21.83 -8.51
C HIS A 118 -4.55 -20.48 -9.16
N GLY A 119 -3.28 -20.08 -9.22
CA GLY A 119 -2.83 -18.88 -9.94
C GLY A 119 -3.14 -17.55 -9.25
N SER A 120 -3.51 -17.59 -7.97
CA SER A 120 -3.66 -16.40 -7.13
C SER A 120 -2.42 -16.23 -6.25
N ASP A 121 -1.61 -15.21 -6.53
CA ASP A 121 -0.43 -14.94 -5.72
C ASP A 121 -0.82 -14.60 -4.27
N CYS A 122 -0.21 -15.30 -3.34
CA CYS A 122 -0.39 -15.13 -1.91
C CYS A 122 0.93 -15.43 -1.20
N GLU A 123 1.24 -14.63 -0.18
CA GLU A 123 2.48 -14.74 0.59
C GLU A 123 2.18 -14.68 2.09
N LEU A 124 3.12 -15.15 2.90
CA LEU A 124 2.97 -15.28 4.35
C LEU A 124 3.74 -14.18 5.10
N VAL A 125 3.27 -13.85 6.29
CA VAL A 125 4.03 -13.10 7.31
C VAL A 125 4.06 -13.92 8.58
N SER A 126 5.24 -14.16 9.15
CA SER A 126 5.43 -15.00 10.34
C SER A 126 6.01 -14.22 11.53
N MET A 127 5.65 -14.63 12.75
CA MET A 127 6.25 -14.13 13.98
C MET A 127 7.58 -14.82 14.27
N ASN A 128 8.57 -14.04 14.73
CA ASN A 128 9.88 -14.51 15.16
C ASN A 128 10.03 -14.36 16.68
N PRO A 129 10.51 -15.37 17.43
CA PRO A 129 10.92 -16.71 16.96
C PRO A 129 9.73 -17.60 16.65
N SER A 130 9.93 -18.58 15.77
CA SER A 130 9.04 -19.70 15.50
C SER A 130 9.80 -20.72 14.66
N GLU A 131 9.34 -21.97 14.63
CA GLU A 131 9.80 -22.93 13.62
C GLU A 131 9.39 -22.51 12.20
N TRP A 132 8.37 -21.66 12.03
CA TRP A 132 7.83 -21.25 10.72
C TRP A 132 8.43 -19.98 10.12
N VAL A 133 9.68 -19.63 10.47
CA VAL A 133 10.33 -18.36 10.03
C VAL A 133 11.22 -18.52 8.80
N GLU A 134 11.12 -19.65 8.09
CA GLU A 134 11.85 -19.88 6.84
C GLU A 134 11.40 -18.91 5.75
N GLU A 135 12.33 -18.58 4.83
CA GLU A 135 12.07 -17.68 3.70
C GLU A 135 10.96 -18.21 2.78
N TYR A 136 10.88 -19.53 2.64
CA TYR A 136 9.82 -20.23 1.92
C TYR A 136 9.24 -21.33 2.79
N VAL A 137 7.91 -21.34 2.92
CA VAL A 137 7.19 -22.46 3.54
C VAL A 137 6.79 -23.42 2.42
N ARG A 138 7.26 -24.67 2.52
CA ARG A 138 6.96 -25.73 1.56
C ARG A 138 5.70 -26.48 1.95
N VAL A 139 4.77 -26.60 1.03
CA VAL A 139 3.52 -27.35 1.20
C VAL A 139 3.40 -28.38 0.11
N LYS A 140 3.13 -29.63 0.51
CA LYS A 140 2.72 -30.71 -0.37
C LYS A 140 1.20 -30.71 -0.47
N TRP A 141 0.69 -30.70 -1.70
CA TRP A 141 -0.73 -30.91 -1.98
C TRP A 141 -0.91 -32.31 -2.57
N LEU A 142 -1.62 -33.16 -1.85
CA LEU A 142 -1.94 -34.52 -2.30
C LEU A 142 -3.33 -34.52 -2.91
N LYS A 143 -3.37 -34.61 -4.24
CA LYS A 143 -4.61 -34.68 -5.01
C LYS A 143 -4.93 -36.14 -5.32
N ASN A 144 -6.09 -36.58 -4.85
CA ASN A 144 -6.63 -37.94 -5.06
C ASN A 144 -5.68 -39.08 -4.62
N TYR A 145 -4.79 -38.85 -3.64
CA TYR A 145 -3.80 -39.83 -3.15
C TYR A 145 -2.77 -40.33 -4.18
N GLU A 146 -2.73 -39.77 -5.39
CA GLU A 146 -1.84 -40.21 -6.47
C GLU A 146 -0.95 -39.09 -7.02
N GLU A 147 -1.45 -37.85 -7.04
CA GLU A 147 -0.70 -36.68 -7.51
C GLU A 147 -0.22 -35.85 -6.32
N THR A 148 1.10 -35.65 -6.21
CA THR A 148 1.69 -34.76 -5.20
C THR A 148 2.29 -33.55 -5.89
N HIS A 149 1.91 -32.35 -5.44
CA HIS A 149 2.47 -31.09 -5.89
C HIS A 149 3.17 -30.38 -4.74
N ASP A 150 4.44 -30.02 -4.93
CA ASP A 150 5.18 -29.17 -4.01
C ASP A 150 4.99 -27.70 -4.39
N ILE A 151 4.63 -26.88 -3.42
CA ILE A 151 4.48 -25.42 -3.57
C ILE A 151 5.36 -24.72 -2.54
N GLU A 152 6.17 -23.78 -3.02
CA GLU A 152 6.92 -22.86 -2.16
C GLU A 152 6.16 -21.55 -2.00
N ILE A 153 5.90 -21.16 -0.75
CA ILE A 153 5.19 -19.94 -0.41
C ILE A 153 6.19 -18.97 0.22
N PRO A 154 6.44 -17.79 -0.40
CA PRO A 154 7.28 -16.77 0.22
C PRO A 154 6.73 -16.36 1.59
N ASN A 155 7.63 -16.16 2.55
CA ASN A 155 7.28 -15.85 3.93
C ASN A 155 8.18 -14.76 4.50
N HIS A 156 7.54 -13.68 4.96
CA HIS A 156 8.21 -12.48 5.44
C HIS A 156 8.26 -12.43 6.96
N THR A 157 9.46 -12.15 7.48
CA THR A 157 9.70 -11.98 8.93
C THR A 157 10.21 -10.58 9.26
N SER A 158 10.44 -9.73 8.25
CA SER A 158 10.94 -8.38 8.41
C SER A 158 10.30 -7.40 7.43
N ILE A 159 10.43 -6.10 7.75
CA ILE A 159 9.95 -5.01 6.88
C ILE A 159 10.73 -4.98 5.57
N ASP A 160 12.01 -5.32 5.58
CA ASP A 160 12.87 -5.22 4.40
C ASP A 160 12.48 -6.24 3.33
N THR A 161 12.13 -7.47 3.72
CA THR A 161 11.75 -8.50 2.74
C THR A 161 10.39 -8.20 2.12
N VAL A 162 9.40 -7.79 2.93
CA VAL A 162 8.07 -7.43 2.40
C VAL A 162 8.14 -6.16 1.54
N SER A 163 8.98 -5.18 1.90
CA SER A 163 9.04 -3.91 1.16
C SER A 163 9.60 -4.09 -0.25
N LYS A 164 10.60 -4.96 -0.42
CA LYS A 164 11.12 -5.34 -1.73
C LYS A 164 10.03 -5.93 -2.61
N THR A 165 9.27 -6.90 -2.09
CA THR A 165 8.15 -7.48 -2.83
C THR A 165 7.12 -6.41 -3.18
N LEU A 166 6.70 -5.61 -2.20
CA LEU A 166 5.69 -4.57 -2.39
C LEU A 166 6.10 -3.53 -3.46
N GLU A 167 7.39 -3.22 -3.59
CA GLU A 167 7.93 -2.31 -4.63
C GLU A 167 7.75 -2.85 -6.04
N GLU A 168 7.83 -4.17 -6.22
CA GLU A 168 7.66 -4.84 -7.52
C GLU A 168 6.19 -5.05 -7.89
N LEU A 169 5.29 -5.01 -6.92
CA LEU A 169 3.86 -5.20 -7.16
C LEU A 169 3.22 -4.00 -7.85
N PRO A 170 2.24 -4.25 -8.74
CA PRO A 170 1.41 -3.18 -9.27
C PRO A 170 0.65 -2.49 -8.14
N ALA A 171 0.43 -1.18 -8.28
CA ALA A 171 -0.36 -0.40 -7.34
C ALA A 171 -1.80 -0.93 -7.29
N THR A 172 -2.35 -1.10 -6.09
CA THR A 172 -3.77 -1.44 -5.91
C THR A 172 -4.46 -0.33 -5.11
N PHE A 173 -5.47 0.28 -5.72
CA PHE A 173 -6.40 1.19 -5.06
C PHE A 173 -7.80 0.86 -5.59
N TYR A 174 -8.81 1.01 -4.73
CA TYR A 174 -10.18 0.53 -4.99
C TYR A 174 -11.23 1.64 -4.93
N ASP A 175 -10.82 2.82 -4.48
CA ASP A 175 -11.61 4.04 -4.40
C ASP A 175 -10.69 5.28 -4.46
N TRP A 176 -11.27 6.49 -4.41
CA TRP A 176 -10.49 7.73 -4.46
C TRP A 176 -9.69 7.99 -3.18
N ASP A 177 -10.18 7.55 -2.02
CA ASP A 177 -9.53 7.77 -0.73
C ASP A 177 -8.26 6.89 -0.61
N SER A 178 -8.31 5.64 -1.07
CA SER A 178 -7.16 4.75 -1.16
C SER A 178 -6.13 5.25 -2.18
N LEU A 179 -6.56 5.84 -3.30
CA LEU A 179 -5.66 6.53 -4.23
C LEU A 179 -4.95 7.72 -3.55
N GLU A 180 -5.69 8.58 -2.84
CA GLU A 180 -5.10 9.74 -2.14
C GLU A 180 -4.05 9.31 -1.11
N GLN A 181 -4.38 8.31 -0.29
CA GLN A 181 -3.46 7.77 0.70
C GLN A 181 -2.21 7.21 0.03
N TYR A 182 -2.38 6.38 -0.99
CA TYR A 182 -1.27 5.79 -1.75
C TYR A 182 -0.39 6.86 -2.39
N ALA A 183 -0.98 7.88 -3.02
CA ALA A 183 -0.27 8.99 -3.62
C ALA A 183 0.57 9.77 -2.59
N LYS A 184 0.00 10.11 -1.43
CA LYS A 184 0.72 10.82 -0.36
C LYS A 184 1.90 10.03 0.20
N ILE A 185 1.82 8.70 0.18
CA ILE A 185 2.89 7.83 0.67
C ILE A 185 3.98 7.66 -0.39
N ARG A 186 3.60 7.38 -1.63
CA ARG A 186 4.53 7.02 -2.72
C ARG A 186 5.15 8.23 -3.40
N CYS A 187 4.54 9.40 -3.26
CA CYS A 187 5.07 10.65 -3.78
C CYS A 187 5.53 11.53 -2.61
N ASP A 188 6.52 11.03 -1.86
CA ASP A 188 7.06 11.62 -0.63
C ASP A 188 7.80 12.95 -0.82
N LYS A 189 8.14 13.32 -2.07
CA LYS A 189 8.71 14.63 -2.43
C LYS A 189 7.64 15.65 -2.78
N LEU A 190 6.38 15.23 -2.94
CA LEU A 190 5.26 16.11 -3.24
C LEU A 190 4.54 16.52 -1.96
N HIS A 191 4.19 17.81 -1.86
CA HIS A 191 3.35 18.29 -0.77
C HIS A 191 1.91 18.45 -1.25
N PHE A 192 1.03 17.57 -0.79
CA PHE A 192 -0.40 17.64 -1.13
C PHE A 192 -1.14 18.61 -0.22
N ALA A 193 -1.92 19.53 -0.80
CA ALA A 193 -2.89 20.30 -0.04
C ALA A 193 -3.89 19.36 0.65
N LYS A 194 -4.38 19.74 1.84
CA LYS A 194 -5.28 18.90 2.64
C LYS A 194 -6.50 18.44 1.85
N GLU A 195 -7.07 19.33 1.04
CA GLU A 195 -8.28 19.06 0.27
C GLU A 195 -8.00 18.75 -1.22
N ALA A 196 -6.76 18.38 -1.58
CA ALA A 196 -6.35 18.21 -2.98
C ALA A 196 -7.21 17.19 -3.76
N PHE A 197 -7.65 16.09 -3.14
CA PHE A 197 -8.47 15.06 -3.78
C PHE A 197 -9.98 15.21 -3.53
N THR A 198 -10.40 16.21 -2.75
CA THR A 198 -11.84 16.46 -2.52
C THR A 198 -12.71 16.64 -3.76
N PRO A 199 -12.20 17.14 -4.91
CA PRO A 199 -13.00 17.22 -6.12
C PRO A 199 -13.53 15.87 -6.62
N PHE A 200 -13.00 14.73 -6.14
CA PHE A 200 -13.54 13.41 -6.46
C PHE A 200 -14.68 12.96 -5.54
N ARG A 201 -14.98 13.68 -4.45
CA ARG A 201 -16.11 13.31 -3.57
C ARG A 201 -17.40 13.33 -4.38
N GLY A 202 -18.09 12.19 -4.43
CA GLY A 202 -19.33 12.00 -5.20
C GLY A 202 -19.13 11.60 -6.67
N HIS A 203 -17.89 11.45 -7.16
CA HIS A 203 -17.61 10.90 -8.47
C HIS A 203 -17.43 9.37 -8.42
N PRO A 204 -18.00 8.60 -9.38
CA PRO A 204 -17.73 7.18 -9.49
C PRO A 204 -16.24 6.90 -9.61
N TYR A 205 -15.78 5.91 -8.85
CA TYR A 205 -14.40 5.45 -8.95
C TYR A 205 -14.14 4.80 -10.32
N ALA A 206 -12.96 5.07 -10.88
CA ALA A 206 -12.52 4.49 -12.14
C ALA A 206 -11.04 4.13 -12.06
N GLN A 207 -10.75 2.84 -11.99
CA GLN A 207 -9.40 2.32 -11.78
C GLN A 207 -8.38 2.83 -12.81
N GLY A 208 -8.69 2.73 -14.10
CA GLY A 208 -7.79 3.23 -15.15
C GLY A 208 -7.49 4.73 -15.03
N VAL A 209 -8.41 5.53 -14.49
CA VAL A 209 -8.18 6.97 -14.26
C VAL A 209 -7.23 7.18 -13.08
N ALA A 210 -7.45 6.44 -12.00
CA ALA A 210 -6.62 6.47 -10.81
C ALA A 210 -5.17 6.02 -11.09
N GLU A 211 -4.97 4.98 -11.90
CA GLU A 211 -3.65 4.56 -12.40
C GLU A 211 -2.97 5.67 -13.21
N GLN A 212 -3.71 6.31 -14.11
CA GLN A 212 -3.17 7.41 -14.90
C GLN A 212 -2.79 8.61 -14.01
N ILE A 213 -3.60 8.96 -13.00
CA ILE A 213 -3.26 10.00 -12.02
C ILE A 213 -1.95 9.67 -11.32
N MET A 214 -1.83 8.43 -10.81
CA MET A 214 -0.65 8.00 -10.08
C MET A 214 0.62 8.09 -10.92
N ILE A 215 0.57 7.65 -12.18
CA ILE A 215 1.70 7.74 -13.11
C ILE A 215 2.19 9.19 -13.28
N ARG A 216 1.28 10.18 -13.37
CA ARG A 216 1.69 11.61 -13.45
C ARG A 216 2.31 12.07 -12.13
N LEU A 217 1.72 11.72 -11.00
CA LEU A 217 2.25 12.09 -9.69
C LEU A 217 3.66 11.51 -9.48
N GLN A 218 3.93 10.28 -9.94
CA GLN A 218 5.26 9.69 -9.90
C GLN A 218 6.28 10.46 -10.74
N VAL A 219 5.90 10.90 -11.95
CA VAL A 219 6.77 11.77 -12.77
C VAL A 219 7.07 13.09 -12.06
N LEU A 220 6.06 13.74 -11.46
CA LEU A 220 6.27 14.96 -10.67
C LEU A 220 7.17 14.72 -9.45
N ASN A 221 6.96 13.61 -8.74
CA ASN A 221 7.76 13.22 -7.59
C ASN A 221 9.22 13.05 -7.98
N ARG A 222 9.47 12.33 -9.08
CA ARG A 222 10.82 12.12 -9.61
C ARG A 222 11.46 13.43 -10.05
N MET A 223 10.69 14.30 -10.70
CA MET A 223 11.15 15.61 -11.15
C MET A 223 11.71 16.45 -10.00
N CYS A 224 11.16 16.35 -8.78
CA CYS A 224 11.63 17.07 -7.59
C CYS A 224 13.08 16.71 -7.21
N GLU A 225 13.59 15.55 -7.64
CA GLU A 225 14.95 15.09 -7.36
C GLU A 225 15.93 15.43 -8.49
N CYS A 226 15.45 15.93 -9.61
CA CYS A 226 16.24 16.14 -10.82
C CYS A 226 16.82 17.55 -10.94
N PHE A 227 17.27 18.14 -9.82
CA PHE A 227 17.93 19.44 -9.80
C PHE A 227 19.29 19.36 -9.09
N ASP A 228 20.30 19.99 -9.68
CA ASP A 228 21.62 20.15 -9.07
C ASP A 228 21.62 21.24 -8.00
N LYS A 229 22.73 21.38 -7.25
CA LYS A 229 22.85 22.39 -6.19
C LYS A 229 22.78 23.83 -6.68
N ASN A 230 22.95 24.07 -7.98
CA ASN A 230 22.85 25.39 -8.60
C ASN A 230 21.42 25.70 -9.07
N GLY A 231 20.48 24.76 -8.89
CA GLY A 231 19.09 24.91 -9.33
C GLY A 231 18.86 24.54 -10.79
N ASN A 232 19.88 24.04 -11.50
CA ASN A 232 19.71 23.56 -12.88
C ASN A 232 19.14 22.15 -12.88
N ARG A 233 18.35 21.82 -13.92
CA ARG A 233 17.92 20.44 -14.13
C ARG A 233 19.12 19.53 -14.41
N THR A 234 19.07 18.32 -13.89
CA THR A 234 20.03 17.27 -14.25
C THR A 234 19.67 16.71 -15.64
N LYS A 235 20.55 15.88 -16.23
CA LYS A 235 20.25 15.19 -17.50
C LYS A 235 18.95 14.39 -17.45
N GLU A 236 18.67 13.75 -16.31
CA GLU A 236 17.41 13.04 -16.09
C GLU A 236 16.22 14.00 -16.03
N GLY A 237 16.39 15.15 -15.37
CA GLY A 237 15.37 16.20 -15.32
C GLY A 237 15.06 16.78 -16.69
N ASP A 238 16.06 17.02 -17.52
CA ASP A 238 15.86 17.47 -18.90
C ASP A 238 15.14 16.41 -19.72
N PHE A 239 15.52 15.12 -19.59
CA PHE A 239 14.81 14.02 -20.23
C PHE A 239 13.32 13.97 -19.81
N LEU A 240 13.02 13.99 -18.51
CA LEU A 240 11.64 13.98 -18.01
C LEU A 240 10.85 15.20 -18.48
N TYR A 241 11.49 16.38 -18.49
CA TYR A 241 10.87 17.61 -18.96
C TYR A 241 10.53 17.53 -20.45
N GLU A 242 11.48 17.14 -21.29
CA GLU A 242 11.26 16.95 -22.73
C GLU A 242 10.14 15.94 -22.99
N GLN A 243 10.19 14.76 -22.35
CA GLN A 243 9.21 13.69 -22.57
C GLN A 243 7.79 14.04 -22.11
N HIS A 244 7.63 14.74 -20.98
CA HIS A 244 6.33 14.88 -20.33
C HIS A 244 5.77 16.30 -20.30
N PHE A 245 6.61 17.33 -20.47
CA PHE A 245 6.21 18.75 -20.38
C PHE A 245 6.23 19.47 -21.73
N THR A 246 6.81 18.86 -22.77
CA THR A 246 6.92 19.48 -24.10
C THR A 246 6.17 18.70 -25.18
N GLY A 247 5.80 19.40 -26.25
CA GLY A 247 5.09 18.81 -27.39
C GLY A 247 3.56 18.74 -27.23
N GLU A 248 2.88 18.42 -28.33
CA GLU A 248 1.42 18.43 -28.43
C GLU A 248 0.74 17.42 -27.49
N LYS A 249 1.41 16.28 -27.25
CA LYS A 249 0.92 15.19 -26.39
C LYS A 249 1.50 15.24 -24.97
N ALA A 250 2.11 16.37 -24.58
CA ALA A 250 2.66 16.55 -23.24
C ALA A 250 1.63 16.19 -22.17
N TRP A 251 2.08 15.49 -21.13
CA TRP A 251 1.24 15.16 -19.98
C TRP A 251 1.01 16.39 -19.10
N PHE A 252 2.01 17.25 -19.00
CA PHE A 252 1.98 18.49 -18.24
C PHE A 252 2.01 19.68 -19.18
N SER A 253 1.21 20.70 -18.88
CA SER A 253 1.23 21.94 -19.62
C SER A 253 0.72 23.09 -18.76
N ASP A 254 1.12 24.30 -19.13
CA ASP A 254 0.53 25.51 -18.61
C ASP A 254 -0.85 25.76 -19.24
N SER A 255 -1.72 26.46 -18.52
CA SER A 255 -2.99 26.95 -19.06
C SER A 255 -2.78 28.04 -20.11
N GLY A 256 -3.73 28.14 -21.05
CA GLY A 256 -3.73 29.21 -22.04
C GLY A 256 -3.94 30.60 -21.41
N ARG A 257 -3.61 31.67 -22.14
CA ARG A 257 -3.73 33.05 -21.64
C ARG A 257 -5.16 33.36 -21.17
N ASP A 258 -6.15 32.99 -21.96
CA ASP A 258 -7.55 33.28 -21.65
C ASP A 258 -8.03 32.44 -20.46
N GLU A 259 -7.62 31.17 -20.36
CA GLU A 259 -7.94 30.33 -19.19
C GLU A 259 -7.39 30.94 -17.89
N LYS A 260 -6.17 31.51 -17.92
CA LYS A 260 -5.57 32.17 -16.75
C LYS A 260 -6.32 33.42 -16.31
N ILE A 261 -7.00 34.10 -17.23
CA ILE A 261 -7.78 35.31 -16.96
C ILE A 261 -9.17 34.91 -16.48
N ASP A 262 -9.88 34.10 -17.27
CA ASP A 262 -11.27 33.73 -17.04
C ASP A 262 -11.47 32.89 -15.78
N PHE A 263 -10.50 32.02 -15.45
CA PHE A 263 -10.55 31.11 -14.31
C PHE A 263 -9.53 31.49 -13.23
N LYS A 264 -9.10 32.76 -13.17
CA LYS A 264 -8.06 33.21 -12.23
C LYS A 264 -8.36 32.78 -10.78
N ASN A 265 -9.60 32.96 -10.35
CA ASN A 265 -10.03 32.62 -9.00
C ASN A 265 -10.01 31.10 -8.77
N ASP A 266 -10.48 30.32 -9.75
CA ASP A 266 -10.54 28.86 -9.64
C ASP A 266 -9.15 28.19 -9.76
N LEU A 267 -8.19 28.88 -10.36
CA LEU A 267 -6.78 28.47 -10.45
C LEU A 267 -5.93 29.03 -9.30
N THR A 268 -6.55 29.73 -8.33
CA THR A 268 -5.89 30.25 -7.14
C THR A 268 -6.30 29.42 -5.92
N PHE A 269 -5.34 28.78 -5.28
CA PHE A 269 -5.55 27.84 -4.18
C PHE A 269 -4.93 28.36 -2.89
N PRO A 270 -5.48 28.06 -1.70
CA PRO A 270 -4.81 28.37 -0.44
C PRO A 270 -3.43 27.71 -0.34
N HIS A 271 -2.43 28.42 0.19
CA HIS A 271 -1.10 27.86 0.38
C HIS A 271 -1.14 26.78 1.49
N PRO A 272 -0.68 25.53 1.24
CA PRO A 272 -0.81 24.43 2.20
C PRO A 272 -0.13 24.67 3.56
N GLU A 273 1.01 25.37 3.57
CA GLU A 273 1.81 25.62 4.78
C GLU A 273 1.69 27.04 5.36
N LYS A 274 1.12 28.00 4.63
CA LYS A 274 1.21 29.42 4.97
C LYS A 274 -0.19 30.04 5.03
N ALA A 275 -0.73 30.13 6.24
CA ALA A 275 -2.08 30.63 6.46
C ALA A 275 -2.25 32.05 5.89
N GLY A 276 -3.30 32.25 5.09
CA GLY A 276 -3.60 33.54 4.44
C GLY A 276 -2.86 33.80 3.12
N GLU A 277 -1.87 32.97 2.76
CA GLU A 277 -1.23 33.03 1.44
C GLU A 277 -1.98 32.14 0.43
N VAL A 278 -1.77 32.44 -0.86
CA VAL A 278 -2.37 31.69 -1.98
C VAL A 278 -1.33 31.33 -3.03
N LEU A 279 -1.59 30.26 -3.78
CA LEU A 279 -0.82 29.77 -4.90
C LEU A 279 -1.66 29.87 -6.18
N PHE A 280 -1.15 30.57 -7.19
CA PHE A 280 -1.76 30.61 -8.52
C PHE A 280 -1.17 29.48 -9.39
N CYS A 281 -1.88 28.36 -9.47
CA CYS A 281 -1.39 27.11 -10.05
C CYS A 281 -2.00 26.86 -11.44
N THR A 282 -1.39 27.43 -12.47
CA THR A 282 -1.85 27.32 -13.86
C THR A 282 -1.32 26.07 -14.58
N TRP A 283 -0.19 25.52 -14.10
CA TRP A 283 0.37 24.27 -14.59
C TRP A 283 -0.43 23.08 -14.11
N HIS A 284 -0.64 22.11 -15.01
CA HIS A 284 -1.45 20.95 -14.71
C HIS A 284 -1.04 19.68 -15.47
N GLY A 285 -1.22 18.54 -14.81
CA GLY A 285 -1.17 17.22 -15.43
C GLY A 285 -2.51 16.86 -16.07
N LYS A 286 -2.48 16.16 -17.21
CA LYS A 286 -3.67 15.83 -18.01
C LYS A 286 -3.93 14.32 -18.01
N VAL A 287 -5.14 13.93 -17.62
CA VAL A 287 -5.75 12.62 -17.97
C VAL A 287 -6.92 12.91 -18.89
N LYS A 288 -7.03 12.19 -20.01
CA LYS A 288 -7.93 12.57 -21.12
C LYS A 288 -9.37 12.12 -20.94
N THR A 289 -9.59 10.90 -20.42
CA THR A 289 -10.92 10.28 -20.38
C THR A 289 -11.16 9.64 -19.01
N PRO A 290 -12.04 10.22 -18.15
CA PRO A 290 -12.59 11.56 -18.29
C PRO A 290 -11.49 12.62 -18.17
N GLN A 291 -11.79 13.85 -18.58
CA GLN A 291 -10.81 14.94 -18.47
C GLN A 291 -10.58 15.33 -17.01
N ILE A 292 -9.50 14.81 -16.43
CA ILE A 292 -9.01 15.13 -15.09
C ILE A 292 -7.78 16.06 -15.22
N ARG A 293 -7.60 16.91 -14.22
CA ARG A 293 -6.46 17.81 -14.04
C ARG A 293 -5.84 17.63 -12.67
N ILE A 294 -4.51 17.70 -12.65
CA ILE A 294 -3.68 17.70 -11.45
C ILE A 294 -2.99 19.06 -11.42
N HIS A 295 -3.50 20.03 -10.66
CA HIS A 295 -2.86 21.34 -10.57
C HIS A 295 -1.77 21.35 -9.50
N PHE A 296 -0.66 21.99 -9.83
CA PHE A 296 0.49 22.07 -8.94
C PHE A 296 1.26 23.38 -9.08
N SER A 297 2.08 23.70 -8.08
CA SER A 297 3.01 24.84 -8.13
C SER A 297 4.15 24.59 -9.11
N TRP A 298 4.39 25.55 -10.00
CA TRP A 298 5.45 25.48 -11.00
C TRP A 298 5.88 26.90 -11.40
N PRO A 299 7.15 27.15 -11.79
CA PRO A 299 8.28 26.22 -11.82
C PRO A 299 8.81 25.85 -10.43
N ILE A 300 9.53 24.73 -10.36
CA ILE A 300 10.32 24.34 -9.19
C ILE A 300 11.81 24.34 -9.52
N ALA A 301 12.65 24.44 -8.48
CA ALA A 301 14.11 24.35 -8.56
C ALA A 301 14.65 23.58 -7.35
N TYR A 302 15.98 23.46 -7.24
CA TYR A 302 16.63 22.81 -6.10
C TYR A 302 16.10 23.33 -4.75
N LYS A 303 15.71 22.40 -3.88
CA LYS A 303 15.10 22.67 -2.56
C LYS A 303 13.80 23.50 -2.58
N THR A 304 13.10 23.55 -3.71
CA THR A 304 11.77 24.16 -3.77
C THR A 304 10.70 23.09 -3.63
N THR A 305 9.73 23.29 -2.75
CA THR A 305 8.62 22.35 -2.57
C THR A 305 7.66 22.42 -3.76
N LEU A 306 7.29 21.26 -4.32
CA LEU A 306 6.20 21.15 -5.28
C LEU A 306 4.89 20.86 -4.53
N TYR A 307 3.95 21.80 -4.59
CA TYR A 307 2.63 21.66 -4.00
C TYR A 307 1.64 21.11 -5.02
N VAL A 308 0.99 19.98 -4.72
CA VAL A 308 -0.18 19.48 -5.47
C VAL A 308 -1.43 19.99 -4.77
N VAL A 309 -2.13 20.91 -5.42
CA VAL A 309 -3.23 21.67 -4.80
C VAL A 309 -4.62 21.20 -5.21
N TYR A 310 -4.72 20.46 -6.32
CA TYR A 310 -5.99 19.96 -6.85
C TYR A 310 -5.78 18.73 -7.72
N VAL A 311 -6.60 17.71 -7.52
CA VAL A 311 -6.71 16.51 -8.34
C VAL A 311 -8.20 16.24 -8.57
N GLY A 312 -8.66 16.39 -9.81
CA GLY A 312 -10.10 16.32 -10.08
C GLY A 312 -10.49 16.63 -11.52
N PRO A 313 -11.80 16.69 -11.81
CA PRO A 313 -12.30 17.12 -13.12
C PRO A 313 -11.67 18.42 -13.60
N LYS A 314 -11.50 18.58 -14.92
CA LYS A 314 -10.96 19.83 -15.50
C LYS A 314 -11.81 21.03 -15.04
N ILE A 315 -11.17 21.97 -14.34
CA ILE A 315 -11.80 23.20 -13.80
C ILE A 315 -12.35 24.06 -14.94
N THR A 316 -11.60 24.19 -16.03
CA THR A 316 -11.98 25.02 -17.19
C THR A 316 -12.94 24.31 -18.16
N LYS A 317 -13.82 23.43 -17.64
CA LYS A 317 -14.96 22.89 -18.40
C LYS A 317 -16.15 23.82 -18.20
N ARG A 318 -16.66 24.38 -19.30
CA ARG A 318 -18.00 24.95 -19.35
C ARG A 318 -18.99 23.90 -19.82
#